data_AF-A0A916B1A8-F1
#
_entry.id   AF-A0A916B1A8-F1
#
_cell.length_a   1.000
_cell.length_b   1.000
_cell.length_c   1.000
_cell.angle_alpha   90.00
_cell.angle_beta   90.00
_cell.angle_gamma   90.00
#
_symmetry.space_group_name_H-M   'P 1'
#
loop_
_entity.id
_entity.type
_entity.pdbx_description
1 polymer ?
#
loop_
_entity_poly.entity_id
_entity_poly.type
_entity_poly.pdbx_seq_one_letter_code
_entity_poly.pdbx_strand_id
1 'polypeptide(L)'
;MTESAEGNDFLNLKRALQGFQSNRLNATYSDLKNDPEYQKIGVFFFEKLYAPEDFSFRDASIKKLQKILKGKVYTGMVSAVSRVIELHELSDRLDDRMVDGLLAAGVGTDLDMAQYQEIYRSLDNYDERIYQINLSTDVTRAFHQLSKKWIVALSLKTVRTTAHMIGMGKIIDFIYEGYEGFRAMKSIDFFVDTVQERELAWHNEIWNGAQAKT
;
A
#
# COMPACT_ATOMS: atom_id res chain seq x y z
N MET A 1 -8.95 22.67 -21.90
CA MET A 1 -7.75 22.69 -21.05
C MET A 1 -6.99 21.41 -21.36
N THR A 2 -5.95 21.53 -22.20
CA THR A 2 -5.05 20.43 -22.55
C THR A 2 -4.15 20.16 -21.34
N GLU A 3 -4.35 19.05 -20.65
CA GLU A 3 -3.24 18.43 -19.90
C GLU A 3 -2.07 18.31 -20.87
N SER A 4 -0.89 18.83 -20.49
CA SER A 4 0.31 18.76 -21.33
C SER A 4 0.65 17.29 -21.59
N ALA A 5 1.19 16.98 -22.77
CA ALA A 5 1.61 15.61 -23.13
C ALA A 5 2.54 15.02 -22.05
N GLU A 6 3.45 15.83 -21.51
CA GLU A 6 4.34 15.46 -20.39
C GLU A 6 3.58 15.05 -19.11
N GLY A 7 2.47 15.73 -18.78
CA GLY A 7 1.65 15.37 -17.62
C GLY A 7 0.91 14.05 -17.82
N ASN A 8 0.50 13.74 -19.06
CA ASN A 8 -0.13 12.47 -19.39
C ASN A 8 0.89 11.31 -19.35
N ASP A 9 2.11 11.54 -19.84
CA ASP A 9 3.19 10.54 -19.83
C ASP A 9 3.61 10.17 -18.40
N PHE A 10 3.75 11.16 -17.52
CA PHE A 10 4.03 10.94 -16.10
C PHE A 10 2.96 10.06 -15.43
N LEU A 11 1.68 10.39 -15.62
CA LEU A 11 0.58 9.63 -15.00
C LEU A 11 0.48 8.20 -15.54
N ASN A 12 0.72 8.00 -16.84
CA ASN A 12 0.71 6.67 -17.44
C ASN A 12 1.88 5.82 -16.94
N LEU A 13 3.07 6.41 -16.84
CA LEU A 13 4.24 5.73 -16.30
C LEU A 13 4.09 5.43 -14.80
N LYS A 14 3.50 6.34 -14.01
CA LYS A 14 3.18 6.11 -12.60
C LYS A 14 2.24 4.91 -12.43
N ARG A 15 1.19 4.81 -13.24
CA ARG A 15 0.29 3.64 -13.22
C ARG A 15 1.01 2.35 -13.60
N ALA A 16 1.86 2.39 -14.62
CA ALA A 16 2.65 1.22 -15.05
C ALA A 16 3.62 0.76 -13.95
N LEU A 17 4.33 1.71 -13.31
CA LEU A 17 5.20 1.45 -12.16
C LEU A 17 4.42 0.79 -11.01
N GLN A 18 3.27 1.35 -10.63
CA GLN A 18 2.46 0.82 -9.54
C GLN A 18 1.93 -0.59 -9.87
N GLY A 19 1.58 -0.85 -11.14
CA GLY A 19 1.23 -2.18 -11.61
C GLY A 19 2.41 -3.17 -11.55
N PHE A 20 3.60 -2.73 -11.96
CA PHE A 20 4.82 -3.52 -11.85
C PHE A 20 5.13 -3.91 -10.39
N GLN A 21 5.10 -2.93 -9.48
CA GLN A 21 5.32 -3.15 -8.04
C GLN A 21 4.28 -4.12 -7.44
N SER A 22 3.00 -3.95 -7.79
CA SER A 22 1.92 -4.83 -7.35
C SER A 22 2.11 -6.26 -7.85
N ASN A 23 2.49 -6.45 -9.12
CA ASN A 23 2.78 -7.76 -9.69
C ASN A 23 3.97 -8.45 -9.01
N ARG A 24 5.04 -7.71 -8.73
CA ARG A 24 6.20 -8.24 -7.97
C ARG A 24 5.77 -8.73 -6.58
N LEU A 25 5.01 -7.92 -5.84
CA LEU A 25 4.51 -8.30 -4.50
C LEU A 25 3.62 -9.54 -4.59
N ASN A 26 2.69 -9.58 -5.55
CA ASN A 26 1.81 -10.73 -5.76
C ASN A 26 2.55 -12.04 -6.02
N ALA A 27 3.63 -11.98 -6.81
CA ALA A 27 4.48 -13.15 -7.06
C ALA A 27 5.26 -13.56 -5.80
N THR A 28 5.86 -12.58 -5.11
CA THR A 28 6.72 -12.79 -3.93
C THR A 28 5.98 -13.42 -2.75
N TYR A 29 4.71 -13.06 -2.55
CA TYR A 29 3.90 -13.49 -1.40
C TYR A 29 2.82 -14.51 -1.77
N SER A 30 3.01 -15.24 -2.88
CA SER A 30 2.08 -16.29 -3.31
C SER A 30 1.92 -17.39 -2.27
N ASP A 31 2.95 -17.69 -1.49
CA ASP A 31 2.91 -18.61 -0.36
C ASP A 31 1.96 -18.13 0.75
N LEU A 32 2.07 -16.86 1.17
CA LEU A 32 1.15 -16.27 2.17
C LEU A 32 -0.29 -16.22 1.65
N LYS A 33 -0.50 -16.01 0.35
CA LYS A 33 -1.85 -16.05 -0.26
C LYS A 33 -2.46 -17.45 -0.27
N ASN A 34 -1.64 -18.49 -0.29
CA ASN A 34 -2.08 -19.89 -0.30
C ASN A 34 -2.20 -20.50 1.10
N ASP A 35 -1.66 -19.83 2.13
CA ASP A 35 -1.83 -20.24 3.51
C ASP A 35 -3.29 -20.00 3.98
N PRO A 36 -4.01 -21.04 4.45
CA PRO A 36 -5.40 -20.89 4.90
C PRO A 36 -5.61 -19.86 6.02
N GLU A 37 -4.60 -19.61 6.86
CA GLU A 37 -4.68 -18.58 7.91
C GLU A 37 -4.63 -17.17 7.32
N TYR A 38 -3.81 -16.94 6.29
CA TYR A 38 -3.54 -15.61 5.74
C TYR A 38 -4.25 -15.32 4.41
N GLN A 39 -4.84 -16.31 3.75
CA GLN A 39 -5.41 -16.18 2.41
C GLN A 39 -6.34 -14.97 2.25
N LYS A 40 -7.28 -14.77 3.19
CA LYS A 40 -8.25 -13.65 3.10
C LYS A 40 -7.55 -12.29 3.13
N ILE A 41 -6.57 -12.11 4.01
CA ILE A 41 -5.85 -10.85 4.10
C ILE A 41 -4.88 -10.70 2.93
N GLY A 42 -4.23 -11.78 2.51
CA GLY A 42 -3.29 -11.79 1.40
C GLY A 42 -3.96 -11.40 0.09
N VAL A 43 -5.12 -11.98 -0.21
CA VAL A 43 -5.92 -11.59 -1.38
C VAL A 43 -6.37 -10.13 -1.27
N PHE A 44 -6.87 -9.69 -0.11
CA PHE A 44 -7.27 -8.30 0.06
C PHE A 44 -6.10 -7.33 -0.12
N PHE A 45 -4.94 -7.59 0.47
CA PHE A 45 -3.77 -6.72 0.36
C PHE A 45 -3.20 -6.71 -1.05
N PHE A 46 -2.84 -7.88 -1.58
CA PHE A 46 -2.07 -7.95 -2.81
C PHE A 46 -2.92 -7.79 -4.06
N GLU A 47 -4.20 -8.18 -4.04
CA GLU A 47 -5.04 -8.17 -5.25
C GLU A 47 -6.12 -7.08 -5.25
N LYS A 48 -6.39 -6.42 -4.11
CA LYS A 48 -7.43 -5.37 -4.03
C LYS A 48 -6.89 -4.03 -3.56
N LEU A 49 -6.21 -3.99 -2.41
CA LEU A 49 -5.73 -2.73 -1.82
C LEU A 49 -4.63 -2.06 -2.66
N TYR A 50 -3.83 -2.85 -3.34
CA TYR A 50 -2.78 -2.38 -4.25
C TYR A 50 -3.04 -2.77 -5.70
N ALA A 51 -4.31 -2.93 -6.09
CA ALA A 51 -4.68 -3.21 -7.48
C ALA A 51 -4.44 -1.98 -8.39
N PRO A 52 -3.88 -2.16 -9.60
CA PRO A 52 -3.66 -1.09 -10.57
C PRO A 52 -4.89 -0.23 -10.87
N GLU A 53 -6.07 -0.84 -10.91
CA GLU A 53 -7.32 -0.20 -11.31
C GLU A 53 -7.94 0.68 -10.21
N ASP A 54 -7.57 0.47 -8.94
CA ASP A 54 -8.23 1.09 -7.78
C ASP A 54 -7.39 2.17 -7.07
N PHE A 55 -6.21 2.52 -7.58
CA PHE A 55 -5.39 3.58 -6.98
C PHE A 55 -6.11 4.94 -6.90
N SER A 56 -6.89 5.30 -7.92
CA SER A 56 -7.70 6.53 -7.89
C SER A 56 -8.80 6.50 -6.82
N PHE A 57 -9.40 5.32 -6.59
CA PHE A 57 -10.42 5.12 -5.57
C PHE A 57 -9.83 5.15 -4.15
N ARG A 58 -8.64 4.56 -3.98
CA ARG A 58 -7.85 4.62 -2.75
C ARG A 58 -7.56 6.07 -2.37
N ASP A 59 -7.01 6.85 -3.29
CA ASP A 59 -6.61 8.24 -3.02
C ASP A 59 -7.81 9.11 -2.65
N ALA A 60 -8.94 8.95 -3.36
CA ALA A 60 -10.19 9.63 -3.03
C ALA A 60 -10.71 9.23 -1.64
N SER A 61 -10.60 7.95 -1.28
CA SER A 61 -11.02 7.41 0.02
C SER A 61 -10.16 7.94 1.16
N ILE A 62 -8.84 8.04 0.99
CA ILE A 62 -7.92 8.59 1.99
C ILE A 62 -8.19 10.08 2.24
N LYS A 63 -8.34 10.88 1.16
CA LYS A 63 -8.71 12.30 1.28
C LYS A 63 -10.03 12.49 2.03
N LYS A 64 -10.99 11.59 1.80
CA LYS A 64 -12.29 11.61 2.49
C LYS A 64 -12.17 11.22 3.97
N LEU A 65 -11.36 10.21 4.28
CA LEU A 65 -11.04 9.83 5.66
C LEU A 65 -10.38 10.99 6.41
N GLN A 66 -9.35 11.62 5.84
CA GLN A 66 -8.71 12.82 6.42
C GLN A 66 -9.75 13.90 6.77
N LYS A 67 -10.71 14.16 5.88
CA LYS A 67 -11.77 15.16 6.11
C LYS A 67 -12.73 14.77 7.24
N ILE A 68 -13.10 13.49 7.34
CA ILE A 68 -14.00 12.98 8.39
C ILE A 68 -13.32 13.02 9.77
N LEU A 69 -12.03 12.74 9.82
CA LEU A 69 -11.27 12.66 11.07
C LEU A 69 -10.86 14.03 11.62
N LYS A 70 -11.04 15.11 10.86
CA LYS A 70 -10.94 16.49 11.37
C LYS A 70 -12.05 16.74 12.40
N GLY A 71 -11.73 16.49 13.68
CA GLY A 71 -12.42 17.07 14.83
C GLY A 71 -13.20 16.13 15.76
N LYS A 72 -13.32 14.80 15.51
CA LYS A 72 -14.16 13.91 16.36
C LYS A 72 -13.74 12.43 16.41
N VAL A 73 -12.55 12.10 16.94
CA VAL A 73 -12.13 10.68 17.04
C VAL A 73 -11.22 10.44 18.24
N TYR A 74 -11.42 9.31 18.93
CA TYR A 74 -10.58 8.83 20.06
C TYR A 74 -9.11 8.66 19.65
N THR A 75 -8.19 9.01 20.56
CA THR A 75 -6.73 9.10 20.32
C THR A 75 -6.11 7.88 19.61
N GLY A 76 -6.51 6.66 19.99
CA GLY A 76 -5.97 5.43 19.39
C GLY A 76 -6.38 5.19 17.93
N MET A 77 -7.61 5.55 17.53
CA MET A 77 -8.07 5.45 16.13
C MET A 77 -7.44 6.54 15.26
N VAL A 78 -7.27 7.75 15.82
CA VAL A 78 -6.51 8.82 15.15
C VAL A 78 -5.11 8.32 14.81
N SER A 79 -4.41 7.70 15.77
CA SER A 79 -3.04 7.23 15.55
C SER A 79 -2.93 6.20 14.41
N ALA A 80 -3.84 5.23 14.33
CA ALA A 80 -3.79 4.22 13.27
C ALA A 80 -4.10 4.81 11.89
N VAL A 81 -5.10 5.71 11.80
CA VAL A 81 -5.43 6.33 10.51
C VAL A 81 -4.39 7.36 10.10
N SER A 82 -3.80 8.12 11.03
CA SER A 82 -2.68 9.01 10.76
C SER A 82 -1.49 8.25 10.17
N ARG A 83 -1.16 7.07 10.71
CA ARG A 83 -0.09 6.22 10.16
C ARG A 83 -0.39 5.68 8.76
N VAL A 84 -1.66 5.36 8.44
CA VAL A 84 -2.05 5.00 7.07
C VAL A 84 -1.90 6.17 6.11
N ILE A 85 -2.30 7.36 6.53
CA ILE A 85 -2.15 8.58 5.74
C ILE A 85 -0.66 8.82 5.46
N GLU A 86 0.17 8.73 6.49
CA GLU A 86 1.61 8.88 6.37
C GLU A 86 2.23 7.84 5.43
N LEU A 87 1.85 6.56 5.58
CA LEU A 87 2.30 5.49 4.70
C LEU A 87 1.93 5.78 3.24
N HIS A 88 0.71 6.26 3.01
CA HIS A 88 0.23 6.61 1.67
C HIS A 88 1.00 7.78 1.07
N GLU A 89 1.16 8.88 1.80
CA GLU A 89 1.90 10.06 1.35
C GLU A 89 3.37 9.73 1.09
N LEU A 90 3.99 8.92 1.95
CA LEU A 90 5.35 8.41 1.76
C LEU A 90 5.44 7.56 0.49
N SER A 91 4.51 6.62 0.30
CA SER A 91 4.51 5.73 -0.87
C SER A 91 4.32 6.51 -2.17
N ASP A 92 3.38 7.46 -2.18
CA ASP A 92 3.09 8.30 -3.34
C ASP A 92 4.30 9.15 -3.75
N ARG A 93 4.95 9.80 -2.77
CA ARG A 93 6.18 10.58 -2.99
C ARG A 93 7.32 9.71 -3.51
N LEU A 94 7.45 8.49 -3.01
CA LEU A 94 8.49 7.56 -3.44
C LEU A 94 8.22 6.99 -4.84
N ASP A 95 6.95 6.83 -5.22
CA ASP A 95 6.56 6.47 -6.59
C ASP A 95 6.85 7.63 -7.55
N ASP A 96 6.55 8.89 -7.17
CA ASP A 96 6.88 10.07 -7.98
C ASP A 96 8.39 10.13 -8.28
N ARG A 97 9.23 9.92 -7.26
CA ARG A 97 10.69 9.87 -7.44
C ARG A 97 11.14 8.77 -8.40
N MET A 98 10.51 7.61 -8.35
CA MET A 98 10.79 6.51 -9.30
C MET A 98 10.39 6.90 -10.72
N VAL A 99 9.23 7.52 -10.90
CA VAL A 99 8.76 7.98 -12.23
C VAL A 99 9.70 9.02 -12.80
N ASP A 100 10.14 10.00 -12.00
CA ASP A 100 11.12 11.00 -12.41
C ASP A 100 12.43 10.34 -12.87
N GLY A 101 12.92 9.35 -12.12
CA GLY A 101 14.12 8.59 -12.49
C GLY A 101 13.96 7.76 -13.77
N LEU A 102 12.81 7.12 -13.96
CA LEU A 102 12.49 6.37 -15.17
C LEU A 102 12.42 7.27 -16.40
N LEU A 103 11.77 8.44 -16.29
CA LEU A 103 11.70 9.44 -17.36
C LEU A 103 13.10 9.95 -17.73
N ALA A 104 13.93 10.27 -16.74
CA ALA A 104 15.31 10.73 -16.96
C ALA A 104 16.18 9.67 -17.66
N ALA A 105 15.91 8.39 -17.42
CA ALA A 105 16.59 7.26 -18.07
C ALA A 105 15.97 6.84 -19.41
N GLY A 106 14.88 7.48 -19.85
CA GLY A 106 14.16 7.12 -21.08
C GLY A 106 13.44 5.77 -21.01
N VAL A 107 13.10 5.30 -19.81
CA VAL A 107 12.35 4.06 -19.60
C VAL A 107 10.84 4.34 -19.69
N GLY A 108 10.17 3.61 -20.58
CA GLY A 108 8.73 3.72 -20.79
C GLY A 108 7.90 2.83 -19.85
N THR A 109 6.63 2.61 -20.20
CA THR A 109 5.68 1.81 -19.41
C THR A 109 6.01 0.32 -19.33
N ASP A 110 6.82 -0.19 -20.26
CA ASP A 110 7.23 -1.59 -20.32
C ASP A 110 8.53 -1.83 -19.53
N LEU A 111 8.60 -1.31 -18.31
CA LEU A 111 9.79 -1.45 -17.45
C LEU A 111 10.01 -2.90 -17.01
N ASP A 112 11.27 -3.33 -17.02
CA ASP A 112 11.68 -4.62 -16.49
C ASP A 112 12.30 -4.50 -15.07
N MET A 113 12.60 -5.66 -14.46
CA MET A 113 13.19 -5.70 -13.11
C MET A 113 14.58 -5.07 -13.04
N ALA A 114 15.41 -5.19 -14.08
CA ALA A 114 16.75 -4.63 -14.07
C ALA A 114 16.70 -3.10 -14.12
N GLN A 115 15.84 -2.54 -14.98
CA GLN A 115 15.56 -1.10 -15.05
C GLN A 115 14.97 -0.59 -13.73
N TYR A 116 14.00 -1.31 -13.17
CA TYR A 116 13.41 -0.97 -11.87
C TYR A 116 14.47 -0.92 -10.77
N GLN A 117 15.32 -1.95 -10.64
CA GLN A 117 16.36 -2.01 -9.60
C GLN A 117 17.43 -0.94 -9.80
N GLU A 118 17.80 -0.64 -11.05
CA GLU A 118 18.76 0.42 -11.36
C GLU A 118 18.25 1.79 -10.91
N ILE A 119 17.01 2.14 -11.26
CA ILE A 119 16.40 3.40 -10.83
C ILE A 119 16.17 3.41 -9.32
N TYR A 120 15.65 2.34 -8.75
CA TYR A 120 15.41 2.24 -7.31
C TYR A 120 16.68 2.54 -6.51
N ARG A 121 17.82 2.03 -6.97
CA ARG A 121 19.13 2.27 -6.37
C ARG A 121 19.65 3.69 -6.61
N SER A 122 19.48 4.23 -7.81
CA SER A 122 20.04 5.55 -8.17
C SER A 122 19.41 6.72 -7.40
N LEU A 123 18.22 6.52 -6.81
CA LEU A 123 17.54 7.51 -5.99
C LEU A 123 18.18 7.77 -4.62
N ASP A 124 19.12 6.93 -4.18
CA ASP A 124 19.88 7.11 -2.92
C ASP A 124 19.01 7.43 -1.69
N ASN A 125 17.92 6.69 -1.52
CA ASN A 125 16.92 6.89 -0.46
C ASN A 125 16.71 5.66 0.43
N TYR A 126 17.81 4.98 0.73
CA TYR A 126 17.88 3.75 1.53
C TYR A 126 17.03 3.83 2.81
N ASP A 127 17.30 4.83 3.66
CA ASP A 127 16.61 4.98 4.94
C ASP A 127 15.11 5.26 4.79
N GLU A 128 14.69 6.00 3.77
CA GLU A 128 13.26 6.27 3.51
C GLU A 128 12.52 4.98 3.13
N ARG A 129 13.17 4.07 2.41
CA ARG A 129 12.60 2.77 2.02
C ARG A 129 12.51 1.83 3.21
N ILE A 130 13.53 1.76 4.05
CA ILE A 130 13.45 1.04 5.32
C ILE A 130 12.31 1.59 6.18
N TYR A 131 12.20 2.91 6.28
CA TYR A 131 11.11 3.55 6.99
C TYR A 131 9.74 3.16 6.42
N GLN A 132 9.58 3.18 5.09
CA GLN A 132 8.35 2.76 4.42
C GLN A 132 7.97 1.30 4.74
N ILE A 133 8.94 0.39 4.70
CA ILE A 133 8.72 -1.04 5.00
C ILE A 133 8.26 -1.19 6.46
N ASN A 134 8.97 -0.58 7.40
CA ASN A 134 8.63 -0.66 8.82
C ASN A 134 7.26 -0.03 9.12
N LEU A 135 6.97 1.14 8.55
CA LEU A 135 5.68 1.82 8.71
C LEU A 135 4.53 0.98 8.16
N SER A 136 4.72 0.27 7.04
CA SER A 136 3.73 -0.66 6.49
C SER A 136 3.39 -1.79 7.47
N THR A 137 4.42 -2.36 8.11
CA THR A 137 4.22 -3.44 9.10
C THR A 137 3.51 -2.93 10.36
N ASP A 138 3.89 -1.74 10.86
CA ASP A 138 3.26 -1.08 12.00
C ASP A 138 1.78 -0.79 11.76
N VAL A 139 1.46 -0.23 10.58
CA VAL A 139 0.09 0.03 10.14
C VAL A 139 -0.69 -1.28 10.11
N THR A 140 -0.13 -2.33 9.53
CA THR A 140 -0.80 -3.63 9.41
C THR A 140 -1.10 -4.25 10.78
N ARG A 141 -0.14 -4.20 11.71
CA ARG A 141 -0.35 -4.63 13.11
C ARG A 141 -1.42 -3.79 13.82
N ALA A 142 -1.41 -2.48 13.66
CA ALA A 142 -2.39 -1.59 14.27
C ALA A 142 -3.82 -1.88 13.77
N PHE A 143 -3.99 -2.15 12.48
CA PHE A 143 -5.29 -2.50 11.91
C PHE A 143 -5.79 -3.87 12.38
N HIS A 144 -4.90 -4.85 12.49
CA HIS A 144 -5.25 -6.15 13.09
C HIS A 144 -5.76 -5.98 14.53
N GLN A 145 -5.04 -5.24 15.38
CA GLN A 145 -5.45 -4.98 16.76
C GLN A 145 -6.82 -4.26 16.85
N LEU A 146 -7.07 -3.31 15.95
CA LEU A 146 -8.37 -2.64 15.87
C LEU A 146 -9.49 -3.60 15.42
N SER A 147 -9.22 -4.51 14.48
CA SER A 147 -10.21 -5.48 13.99
C SER A 147 -10.72 -6.44 15.09
N LYS A 148 -9.92 -6.67 16.12
CA LYS A 148 -10.28 -7.52 17.27
C LYS A 148 -11.22 -6.84 18.26
N LYS A 149 -11.43 -5.52 18.17
CA LYS A 149 -12.31 -4.79 19.09
C LYS A 149 -13.78 -4.94 18.66
N TRP A 150 -14.60 -5.51 19.54
CA TRP A 150 -16.03 -5.75 19.26
C TRP A 150 -16.81 -4.46 18.93
N ILE A 151 -16.42 -3.33 19.52
CA ILE A 151 -17.04 -2.03 19.24
C ILE A 151 -16.81 -1.56 17.80
N VAL A 152 -15.67 -1.91 17.19
CA VAL A 152 -15.36 -1.60 15.79
C VAL A 152 -16.31 -2.38 14.88
N ALA A 153 -16.52 -3.67 15.18
CA ALA A 153 -17.48 -4.51 14.45
C ALA A 153 -18.89 -3.90 14.42
N LEU A 154 -19.38 -3.47 15.58
CA LEU A 154 -20.71 -2.90 15.73
C LEU A 154 -20.83 -1.58 14.96
N SER A 155 -19.85 -0.67 15.13
CA SER A 155 -19.84 0.61 14.43
C SER A 155 -19.80 0.46 12.91
N LEU A 156 -18.97 -0.46 12.40
CA LEU A 156 -18.73 -0.61 10.98
C LEU A 156 -19.96 -1.17 10.28
N LYS A 157 -20.69 -2.09 10.93
CA LYS A 157 -21.97 -2.62 10.40
C LYS A 157 -23.02 -1.53 10.25
N THR A 158 -23.18 -0.67 11.26
CA THR A 158 -24.12 0.46 11.20
C THR A 158 -23.71 1.48 10.13
N VAL A 159 -22.43 1.87 10.09
CA VAL A 159 -21.89 2.80 9.08
C VAL A 159 -22.06 2.23 7.68
N ARG A 160 -21.86 0.92 7.48
CA ARG A 160 -22.09 0.25 6.20
C ARG A 160 -23.52 0.40 5.73
N THR A 161 -24.50 0.10 6.58
CA THR A 161 -25.92 0.25 6.24
C THR A 161 -26.25 1.69 5.84
N THR A 162 -25.78 2.69 6.60
CA THR A 162 -26.03 4.10 6.28
C THR A 162 -25.29 4.57 5.02
N ALA A 163 -24.07 4.10 4.79
CA ALA A 163 -23.26 4.49 3.64
C ALA A 163 -23.85 4.04 2.30
N HIS A 164 -24.47 2.86 2.25
CA HIS A 164 -25.21 2.41 1.08
C HIS A 164 -26.38 3.33 0.73
N MET A 165 -27.04 3.92 1.73
CA MET A 165 -28.15 4.85 1.52
C MET A 165 -27.73 6.22 0.97
N ILE A 166 -26.46 6.62 1.15
CA ILE A 166 -25.95 7.95 0.77
C ILE A 166 -24.87 7.90 -0.32
N GLY A 167 -24.84 6.81 -1.10
CA GLY A 167 -23.93 6.66 -2.25
C GLY A 167 -22.45 6.42 -1.88
N MET A 168 -22.16 6.06 -0.62
CA MET A 168 -20.82 5.73 -0.13
C MET A 168 -20.59 4.22 0.05
N GLY A 169 -21.52 3.38 -0.41
CA GLY A 169 -21.51 1.92 -0.20
C GLY A 169 -20.19 1.27 -0.59
N LYS A 170 -19.66 1.57 -1.78
CA LYS A 170 -18.40 0.99 -2.28
C LYS A 170 -17.20 1.24 -1.34
N ILE A 171 -17.06 2.46 -0.81
CA ILE A 171 -15.95 2.82 0.10
C ILE A 171 -16.05 2.03 1.40
N ILE A 172 -17.25 1.96 1.98
CA ILE A 172 -17.41 1.25 3.24
C ILE A 172 -17.38 -0.27 3.05
N ASP A 173 -17.86 -0.81 1.93
CA ASP A 173 -17.71 -2.24 1.62
C ASP A 173 -16.24 -2.63 1.51
N PHE A 174 -15.40 -1.80 0.88
CA PHE A 174 -13.96 -2.01 0.79
C PHE A 174 -13.29 -2.03 2.19
N ILE A 175 -13.62 -1.05 3.04
CA ILE A 175 -13.13 -1.01 4.43
C ILE A 175 -13.61 -2.23 5.22
N TYR A 176 -14.87 -2.65 5.01
CA TYR A 176 -15.46 -3.81 5.66
C TYR A 176 -14.77 -5.11 5.25
N GLU A 177 -14.41 -5.26 3.98
CA GLU A 177 -13.69 -6.43 3.50
C GLU A 177 -12.31 -6.56 4.14
N GLY A 178 -11.53 -5.46 4.20
CA GLY A 178 -10.25 -5.45 4.89
C GLY A 178 -10.38 -5.79 6.38
N TYR A 179 -11.40 -5.24 7.04
CA TYR A 179 -11.72 -5.56 8.43
C TYR A 179 -12.02 -7.06 8.64
N GLU A 180 -12.82 -7.69 7.77
CA GLU A 180 -13.13 -9.12 7.84
C GLU A 180 -11.87 -9.98 7.63
N GLY A 181 -11.00 -9.57 6.70
CA GLY A 181 -9.69 -10.20 6.49
C GLY A 181 -8.83 -10.20 7.75
N PHE A 182 -8.67 -9.02 8.38
CA PHE A 182 -7.94 -8.90 9.65
C PHE A 182 -8.57 -9.70 10.79
N ARG A 183 -9.90 -9.70 10.87
CA ARG A 183 -10.63 -10.41 11.93
C ARG A 183 -10.44 -11.92 11.84
N ALA A 184 -10.36 -12.47 10.63
CA ALA A 184 -10.26 -13.92 10.39
C ALA A 184 -8.93 -14.54 10.85
N MET A 185 -7.82 -13.80 10.82
CA MET A 185 -6.50 -14.29 11.22
C MET A 185 -6.35 -14.40 12.74
N LYS A 186 -5.70 -15.45 13.27
CA LYS A 186 -5.49 -15.55 14.72
C LYS A 186 -4.32 -14.68 15.15
N SER A 187 -3.18 -14.84 14.49
CA SER A 187 -2.00 -13.99 14.67
C SER A 187 -1.71 -13.19 13.41
N ILE A 188 -1.20 -11.98 13.57
CA ILE A 188 -0.70 -11.17 12.46
C ILE A 188 0.82 -11.28 12.32
N ASP A 189 1.52 -11.64 13.39
CA ASP A 189 2.97 -11.47 13.52
C ASP A 189 3.73 -12.23 12.43
N PHE A 190 3.44 -13.51 12.21
CA PHE A 190 4.09 -14.27 11.14
C PHE A 190 3.92 -13.63 9.75
N PHE A 191 2.72 -13.11 9.43
CA PHE A 191 2.48 -12.45 8.15
C PHE A 191 3.34 -11.19 8.00
N VAL A 192 3.30 -10.29 9.00
CA VAL A 192 4.02 -9.02 8.92
C VAL A 192 5.53 -9.19 9.05
N ASP A 193 6.01 -10.11 9.89
CA ASP A 193 7.42 -10.38 10.08
C ASP A 193 8.02 -11.00 8.81
N THR A 194 7.29 -11.93 8.16
CA THR A 194 7.70 -12.51 6.87
C THR A 194 7.80 -11.45 5.78
N VAL A 195 6.81 -10.56 5.67
CA VAL A 195 6.85 -9.45 4.71
C VAL A 195 8.01 -8.50 5.01
N GLN A 196 8.20 -8.13 6.28
CA GLN A 196 9.27 -7.23 6.69
C GLN A 196 10.65 -7.80 6.36
N GLU A 197 10.92 -9.04 6.76
CA GLU A 197 12.19 -9.72 6.53
C GLU A 197 12.52 -9.80 5.04
N ARG A 198 11.56 -10.25 4.22
CA ARG A 198 11.75 -10.40 2.77
C ARG A 198 11.97 -9.06 2.07
N GLU A 199 11.17 -8.03 2.39
CA GLU A 199 11.35 -6.71 1.76
C GLU A 199 12.67 -6.05 2.20
N LEU A 200 13.08 -6.18 3.47
CA LEU A 200 14.38 -5.66 3.93
C LEU A 200 15.54 -6.41 3.27
N ALA A 201 15.47 -7.74 3.16
CA ALA A 201 16.48 -8.53 2.49
C ALA A 201 16.62 -8.14 1.02
N TRP A 202 15.50 -8.02 0.30
CA TRP A 202 15.49 -7.60 -1.10
C TRP A 202 15.98 -6.16 -1.28
N HIS A 203 15.58 -5.24 -0.40
CA HIS A 203 16.08 -3.88 -0.38
C HIS A 203 17.60 -3.84 -0.19
N ASN A 204 18.14 -4.60 0.76
CA ASN A 204 19.58 -4.69 0.99
C ASN A 204 20.33 -5.32 -0.19
N GLU A 205 19.76 -6.33 -0.84
CA GLU A 205 20.34 -6.96 -2.03
C GLU A 205 20.51 -5.95 -3.18
N ILE A 206 19.50 -5.11 -3.44
CA ILE A 206 19.58 -4.06 -4.48
C ILE A 206 20.73 -3.09 -4.22
N TRP A 207 20.97 -2.70 -2.96
CA TRP A 207 22.08 -1.80 -2.61
C TRP A 207 23.44 -2.49 -2.67
N ASN A 208 23.53 -3.72 -2.16
CA ASN A 208 24.80 -4.45 -2.09
C ASN A 208 25.26 -4.94 -3.46
N GLY A 209 24.33 -5.24 -4.39
CA GLY A 209 24.65 -5.57 -5.79
C GLY A 209 25.43 -4.48 -6.53
N ALA A 210 25.46 -3.25 -6.01
CA ALA A 210 26.26 -2.14 -6.52
C ALA A 210 27.74 -2.22 -6.11
N GLN A 211 28.04 -2.78 -4.93
CA GLN A 211 29.40 -2.86 -4.39
C GLN A 211 30.21 -4.00 -5.03
N ALA A 212 29.54 -5.00 -5.62
CA ALA A 212 30.17 -6.15 -6.28
C ALA A 212 30.69 -5.86 -7.70
N LYS A 213 30.57 -4.62 -8.21
CA LYS A 213 31.11 -4.18 -9.51
C LYS A 213 32.35 -3.28 -9.34
N THR A 214 33.31 -3.72 -8.52
CA THR A 214 34.66 -3.12 -8.45
C THR A 214 35.69 -4.18 -8.79
#